data_AF-A0A6C2YMW7-F1
#
_entry.id   AF-A0A6C2YMW7-F1
#
_cell.length_a   1.000
_cell.length_b   1.000
_cell.length_c   1.000
_cell.angle_alpha   90.00
_cell.angle_beta   90.00
_cell.angle_gamma   90.00
#
_symmetry.space_group_name_H-M   'P 1'
#
loop_
_entity.id
_entity.type
_entity.pdbx_description
1 polymer ?
#
loop_
_entity_poly.entity_id
_entity_poly.type
_entity_poly.pdbx_seq_one_letter_code
_entity_poly.pdbx_strand_id
1 'polypeptide(L)'
;MATDLKPTPDLVPPSESFWQQYNHNREFPIGVLLGCVVYALVALVIVLTMRYLMIGPSTKPVPIKPVIYIAGDENEDGDGGRPGEEGGPVGERVPMNQPQTLTPPTTPELMAPKENQSNLSPTIDAQELSASDEGMRAAAFDKMAALDETIRNKITGGAKKDTGGNGNGASALPGVGDGEGGFGGTKTSRRIIRWKLVFNTRSGTDYLAQLAALEASIAVPEAPSWDRLRMYPNPNDSKRYEAADPTTFPEMHFIDDRRSSVSEVAEALNLNETPPYFLAFIPKKMEEELARLERGFRNRKEEEIASTTFQVLVVNGKPQIRVTDQQLKR
;
A
#
# COMPACT_ATOMS: atom_id res chain seq x y z
N MET A 1 -59.99 2.08 91.46
CA MET A 1 -58.52 2.22 91.47
C MET A 1 -58.14 3.08 90.27
N ALA A 2 -57.88 4.36 90.50
CA ALA A 2 -57.44 5.28 89.46
C ALA A 2 -55.91 5.17 89.33
N THR A 3 -55.42 4.81 88.15
CA THR A 3 -54.00 4.70 87.85
C THR A 3 -53.44 6.08 87.53
N ASP A 4 -52.52 6.51 88.38
CA ASP A 4 -51.73 7.74 88.29
C ASP A 4 -50.79 7.66 87.07
N LEU A 5 -51.04 8.46 86.03
CA LEU A 5 -50.22 8.52 84.82
C LEU A 5 -49.08 9.51 85.04
N LYS A 6 -47.85 8.98 85.14
CA LYS A 6 -46.62 9.79 85.20
C LYS A 6 -46.51 10.67 83.93
N PRO A 7 -46.28 11.98 84.06
CA PRO A 7 -46.04 12.84 82.91
C PRO A 7 -44.75 12.41 82.19
N THR A 8 -44.84 12.23 80.87
CA THR A 8 -43.68 12.00 80.00
C THR A 8 -42.74 13.21 80.08
N PRO A 9 -41.42 13.00 80.25
CA PRO A 9 -40.46 14.09 80.26
C PRO A 9 -40.44 14.80 78.90
N ASP A 10 -40.47 16.13 78.92
CA ASP A 10 -40.41 16.97 77.73
C ASP A 10 -39.13 16.67 76.93
N LEU A 11 -39.28 16.33 75.65
CA LEU A 11 -38.17 16.21 74.71
C LEU A 11 -37.59 17.61 74.46
N VAL A 12 -36.58 17.98 75.24
CA VAL A 12 -35.74 19.13 74.92
C VAL A 12 -34.84 18.72 73.74
N PRO A 13 -34.90 19.39 72.58
CA PRO A 13 -34.00 19.09 71.48
C PRO A 13 -32.55 19.31 71.95
N PRO A 14 -31.61 18.41 71.59
CA PRO A 14 -30.22 18.52 72.03
C PRO A 14 -29.66 19.90 71.65
N SER A 15 -29.00 20.56 72.61
CA SER A 15 -28.43 21.91 72.45
C SER A 15 -27.20 21.93 71.53
N GLU A 16 -26.68 20.77 71.16
CA GLU A 16 -25.62 20.64 70.17
C GLU A 16 -26.21 20.87 68.78
N SER A 17 -25.86 22.01 68.18
CA SER A 17 -26.13 22.23 66.76
C SER A 17 -25.53 21.07 65.97
N PHE A 18 -26.36 20.35 65.22
CA PHE A 18 -26.03 19.17 64.40
C PHE A 18 -24.66 19.27 63.68
N TRP A 19 -24.29 20.47 63.27
CA TRP A 19 -23.03 20.79 62.58
C TRP A 19 -21.75 20.71 63.43
N GLN A 20 -21.84 20.83 64.75
CA GLN A 20 -20.67 20.73 65.64
C GLN A 20 -20.19 19.28 65.78
N GLN A 21 -21.10 18.32 65.80
CA GLN A 21 -20.75 16.90 65.93
C GLN A 21 -20.03 16.38 64.68
N TYR A 22 -20.41 16.85 63.49
CA TYR A 22 -19.81 16.43 62.21
C TYR A 22 -18.51 17.15 61.81
N ASN A 23 -18.15 18.25 62.48
CA ASN A 23 -16.96 19.04 62.12
C ASN A 23 -15.74 18.79 63.02
N HIS A 24 -15.81 17.83 63.95
CA HIS A 24 -14.70 17.56 64.87
C HIS A 24 -13.41 17.17 64.11
N ASN A 25 -13.56 16.39 63.03
CA ASN A 25 -12.44 15.88 62.23
C ASN A 25 -12.14 16.71 60.97
N ARG A 26 -12.77 17.88 60.78
CA ARG A 26 -12.66 18.70 59.55
C ARG A 26 -12.98 17.94 58.25
N GLU A 27 -13.79 16.89 58.32
CA GLU A 27 -14.14 16.07 57.16
C GLU A 27 -14.87 16.88 56.08
N PHE A 28 -15.72 17.82 56.50
CA PHE A 28 -16.46 18.69 55.58
C PHE A 28 -15.55 19.60 54.73
N PRO A 29 -14.67 20.45 55.30
CA PRO A 29 -13.78 21.29 54.48
C PRO A 29 -12.78 20.45 53.65
N ILE A 30 -12.31 19.31 54.17
CA ILE A 30 -11.44 18.41 53.40
C ILE A 30 -12.20 17.82 52.20
N GLY A 31 -13.44 17.36 52.40
CA GLY A 31 -14.29 16.83 51.33
C GLY A 31 -14.56 17.87 50.24
N VAL A 32 -14.84 19.12 50.63
CA VAL A 32 -15.01 20.23 49.68
C VAL A 32 -13.72 20.49 48.89
N LEU A 33 -12.57 20.53 49.56
CA LEU A 33 -11.28 20.80 48.92
C LEU A 33 -10.89 19.67 47.95
N LEU A 34 -11.05 18.41 48.38
CA LEU A 34 -10.82 17.24 47.52
C LEU A 34 -11.76 17.25 46.32
N GLY A 35 -13.04 17.58 46.52
CA GLY A 35 -14.02 17.75 45.45
C GLY A 35 -13.56 18.77 44.42
N CYS A 36 -13.14 19.97 44.86
CA CYS A 36 -12.61 21.01 43.98
C CYS A 36 -11.40 20.54 43.16
N VAL A 37 -10.47 19.79 43.77
CA VAL A 37 -9.29 19.25 43.07
C VAL A 37 -9.70 18.24 41.99
N VAL A 38 -10.62 17.33 42.30
CA VAL A 38 -11.12 16.34 41.33
C VAL A 38 -11.82 17.04 40.15
N TYR A 39 -12.68 18.01 40.41
CA TYR A 39 -13.33 18.77 39.33
C TYR A 39 -12.33 19.55 38.47
N ALA A 40 -11.29 20.14 39.07
CA ALA A 40 -10.24 20.84 38.32
C ALA A 40 -9.46 19.89 37.39
N LEU A 41 -9.16 18.66 37.85
CA LEU A 41 -8.51 17.63 37.03
C LEU A 41 -9.40 17.19 35.87
N VAL A 42 -10.70 16.98 36.10
CA VAL A 42 -11.66 16.64 35.04
C VAL A 42 -11.73 17.77 34.00
N ALA A 43 -11.82 19.03 34.44
CA ALA A 43 -11.83 20.18 33.54
C ALA A 43 -10.55 20.27 32.69
N LEU A 44 -9.38 20.00 33.29
CA LEU A 44 -8.10 19.96 32.58
C LEU A 44 -8.09 18.89 31.48
N VAL A 45 -8.54 17.67 31.77
CA VAL A 45 -8.60 16.58 30.79
C VAL A 45 -9.53 16.94 29.62
N ILE A 46 -10.68 17.56 29.90
CA ILE A 46 -11.61 18.03 28.87
C ILE A 46 -10.93 19.06 27.96
N VAL A 47 -10.25 20.06 28.53
CA VAL A 47 -9.54 21.10 27.76
C VAL A 47 -8.43 20.49 26.90
N LEU A 48 -7.64 19.56 27.44
CA LEU A 48 -6.58 18.87 26.69
C LEU A 48 -7.13 18.03 25.54
N THR A 49 -8.24 17.32 25.78
CA THR A 49 -8.92 16.52 24.75
C THR A 49 -9.48 17.42 23.65
N MET A 50 -10.11 18.54 24.02
CA MET A 50 -10.65 19.49 23.06
C MET A 50 -9.54 20.15 22.24
N ARG A 51 -8.41 20.50 22.87
CA ARG A 51 -7.22 20.99 22.17
C ARG A 51 -6.67 19.95 21.20
N TYR A 52 -6.56 18.69 21.61
CA TYR A 52 -6.10 17.60 20.75
C TYR A 52 -7.03 17.42 19.53
N LEU A 53 -8.34 17.50 19.72
CA LEU A 53 -9.32 17.40 18.64
C LEU A 53 -9.32 18.64 17.72
N MET A 54 -9.06 19.84 18.26
CA MET A 54 -8.96 21.07 17.47
C MET A 54 -7.65 21.17 16.68
N ILE A 55 -6.59 20.51 17.13
CA ILE A 55 -5.40 20.23 16.30
C ILE A 55 -5.78 19.08 15.35
N GLY A 56 -6.80 19.32 14.52
CA GLY A 56 -7.19 18.40 13.46
C GLY A 56 -6.03 18.22 12.47
N PRO A 57 -6.00 17.11 11.73
CA PRO A 57 -5.02 16.92 10.66
C PRO A 57 -5.15 18.11 9.72
N SER A 58 -4.06 18.87 9.54
CA SER A 58 -4.09 20.02 8.66
C SER A 58 -4.57 19.55 7.30
N THR A 59 -5.74 20.03 6.89
CA THR A 59 -6.24 19.84 5.54
C THR A 59 -5.34 20.69 4.66
N LYS A 60 -4.17 20.16 4.31
CA LYS A 60 -3.32 20.74 3.30
C LYS A 60 -4.23 20.91 2.08
N PRO A 61 -4.43 22.14 1.59
CA PRO A 61 -5.28 22.36 0.42
C PRO A 61 -4.73 21.46 -0.69
N VAL A 62 -5.60 20.62 -1.26
CA VAL A 62 -5.25 19.81 -2.42
C VAL A 62 -4.70 20.81 -3.45
N PRO A 63 -3.44 20.69 -3.88
CA PRO A 63 -2.87 21.66 -4.80
C PRO A 63 -3.65 21.55 -6.10
N ILE A 64 -4.52 22.52 -6.35
CA ILE A 64 -5.19 22.69 -7.64
C ILE A 64 -4.07 23.16 -8.57
N LYS A 65 -3.42 22.22 -9.26
CA LYS A 65 -2.47 22.57 -10.31
C LYS A 65 -3.28 23.17 -11.44
N PRO A 66 -3.04 24.42 -11.85
CA PRO A 66 -3.66 24.95 -13.05
C PRO A 66 -3.24 24.04 -14.21
N VAL A 67 -4.21 23.55 -14.98
CA VAL A 67 -3.96 22.95 -16.29
C VAL A 67 -3.43 24.07 -17.15
N ILE A 68 -2.10 24.15 -17.25
CA ILE A 68 -1.45 25.01 -18.23
C ILE A 68 -1.64 24.30 -19.57
N TYR A 69 -2.62 24.73 -20.34
CA TYR A 69 -2.66 24.46 -21.76
C TYR A 69 -1.43 25.14 -22.36
N ILE A 70 -0.38 24.36 -22.59
CA ILE A 70 0.71 24.80 -23.45
C ILE A 70 0.12 24.79 -24.86
N ALA A 71 -0.34 25.95 -25.30
CA ALA A 71 -0.59 26.22 -26.70
C ALA A 71 0.76 26.03 -27.41
N GLY A 72 0.90 24.88 -28.04
CA GLY A 72 2.03 24.54 -28.91
C GLY A 72 1.99 25.44 -30.13
N ASP A 73 3.13 26.07 -30.33
CA ASP A 73 3.54 26.89 -31.47
C ASP A 73 3.13 26.23 -32.80
N GLU A 74 2.25 26.90 -33.54
CA GLU A 74 1.73 26.51 -34.84
C GLU A 74 2.79 26.78 -35.91
N ASN A 75 3.53 25.74 -36.28
CA ASN A 75 4.16 25.64 -37.60
C ASN A 75 3.89 24.24 -38.13
N GLU A 76 2.71 24.03 -38.71
CA GLU A 76 2.52 23.05 -39.76
C GLU A 76 1.20 23.35 -40.48
N ASP A 77 1.31 23.64 -41.77
CA ASP A 77 0.22 23.81 -42.72
C ASP A 77 -0.68 22.56 -42.74
N GLY A 78 -1.70 22.57 -41.89
CA GLY A 78 -2.71 21.53 -41.77
C GLY A 78 -4.02 21.95 -42.42
N ASP A 79 -4.21 21.50 -43.65
CA ASP A 79 -5.36 21.69 -44.52
C ASP A 79 -6.72 21.45 -43.84
N GLY A 80 -7.69 22.27 -44.21
CA GLY A 80 -8.99 22.43 -43.55
C GLY A 80 -9.89 21.19 -43.64
N GLY A 81 -10.30 20.69 -42.48
CA GLY A 81 -11.36 19.69 -42.37
C GLY A 81 -12.73 20.24 -42.77
N ARG A 82 -13.30 19.70 -43.85
CA ARG A 82 -14.70 19.89 -44.26
C ARG A 82 -15.67 19.20 -43.28
N PRO A 83 -16.84 19.81 -43.01
CA PRO A 83 -17.87 19.19 -42.19
C PRO A 83 -18.79 18.26 -43.01
N GLY A 84 -18.91 17.02 -42.53
CA GLY A 84 -20.11 16.16 -42.55
C GLY A 84 -20.76 15.82 -43.89
N GLU A 85 -20.67 14.56 -44.30
CA GLU A 85 -21.54 13.98 -45.32
C GLU A 85 -21.81 12.49 -45.05
N GLU A 86 -23.08 12.19 -44.79
CA GLU A 86 -23.87 10.99 -45.16
C GLU A 86 -23.31 9.59 -44.82
N GLY A 87 -23.97 8.77 -43.99
CA GLY A 87 -25.32 8.27 -44.24
C GLY A 87 -25.27 7.04 -45.17
N GLY A 88 -24.87 5.87 -44.66
CA GLY A 88 -24.77 4.62 -45.43
C GLY A 88 -25.53 3.45 -44.78
N PRO A 89 -26.08 2.50 -45.58
CA PRO A 89 -27.29 1.75 -45.25
C PRO A 89 -27.09 0.54 -44.33
N VAL A 90 -28.17 0.23 -43.61
CA VAL A 90 -28.41 -0.95 -42.79
C VAL A 90 -28.25 -2.23 -43.63
N GLY A 91 -27.16 -2.95 -43.39
CA GLY A 91 -26.91 -4.28 -43.93
C GLY A 91 -27.77 -5.36 -43.25
N GLU A 92 -28.74 -5.85 -44.02
CA GLU A 92 -29.18 -7.23 -44.20
C GLU A 92 -29.09 -8.22 -43.01
N ARG A 93 -30.26 -8.61 -42.51
CA ARG A 93 -30.45 -9.66 -41.50
C ARG A 93 -30.09 -11.03 -42.10
N VAL A 94 -29.07 -11.66 -41.54
CA VAL A 94 -28.75 -13.07 -41.77
C VAL A 94 -29.85 -13.95 -41.15
N PRO A 95 -30.42 -14.93 -41.87
CA PRO A 95 -31.41 -15.83 -41.32
C PRO A 95 -30.82 -16.76 -40.26
N MET A 96 -31.56 -16.87 -39.16
CA MET A 96 -31.26 -17.68 -37.99
C MET A 96 -31.34 -19.17 -38.36
N ASN A 97 -30.18 -19.80 -38.47
CA ASN A 97 -30.05 -21.22 -38.78
C ASN A 97 -30.45 -22.09 -37.56
N GLN A 98 -31.11 -23.19 -37.86
CA GLN A 98 -31.74 -24.15 -36.94
C GLN A 98 -30.77 -24.73 -35.89
N PRO A 99 -31.28 -25.10 -34.69
CA PRO A 99 -30.48 -25.76 -33.67
C PRO A 99 -30.01 -27.14 -34.16
N GLN A 100 -28.71 -27.30 -34.33
CA GLN A 100 -28.08 -28.60 -34.56
C GLN A 100 -28.19 -29.44 -33.30
N THR A 101 -28.83 -30.60 -33.42
CA THR A 101 -28.90 -31.63 -32.38
C THR A 101 -27.51 -32.26 -32.25
N LEU A 102 -26.75 -31.84 -31.23
CA LEU A 102 -25.47 -32.45 -30.89
C LEU A 102 -25.71 -33.87 -30.36
N THR A 103 -25.24 -34.88 -31.11
CA THR A 103 -25.06 -36.23 -30.59
C THR A 103 -23.98 -36.22 -29.49
N PRO A 104 -24.21 -36.86 -28.33
CA PRO A 104 -23.25 -36.87 -27.24
C PRO A 104 -21.95 -37.60 -27.67
N PRO A 105 -20.78 -37.06 -27.34
CA PRO A 105 -19.52 -37.74 -27.61
C PRO A 105 -19.40 -39.01 -26.76
N THR A 106 -19.07 -40.13 -27.40
CA THR A 106 -18.66 -41.38 -26.75
C THR A 106 -17.52 -41.07 -25.78
N THR A 107 -17.79 -41.24 -24.49
CA THR A 107 -16.81 -41.07 -23.42
C THR A 107 -15.73 -42.15 -23.58
N PRO A 108 -14.45 -41.79 -23.79
CA PRO A 108 -13.36 -42.75 -23.74
C PRO A 108 -13.27 -43.28 -22.30
N GLU A 109 -13.28 -44.61 -22.16
CA GLU A 109 -13.07 -45.31 -20.90
C GLU A 109 -11.70 -44.91 -20.34
N LEU A 110 -11.70 -44.18 -19.22
CA LEU A 110 -10.50 -43.77 -18.50
C LEU A 110 -9.79 -45.02 -17.97
N MET A 111 -8.72 -45.43 -18.64
CA MET A 111 -7.73 -46.30 -18.00
C MET A 111 -7.11 -45.55 -16.83
N ALA A 112 -7.24 -46.13 -15.63
CA ALA A 112 -6.63 -45.61 -14.41
C ALA A 112 -5.13 -45.34 -14.63
N PRO A 113 -4.61 -44.14 -14.34
CA PRO A 113 -3.19 -43.85 -14.42
C PRO A 113 -2.48 -44.73 -13.39
N LYS A 114 -1.54 -45.57 -13.85
CA LYS A 114 -0.57 -46.19 -12.94
C LYS A 114 0.24 -45.08 -12.30
N GLU A 115 0.04 -44.93 -11.01
CA GLU A 115 0.78 -44.10 -10.09
C GLU A 115 2.27 -44.43 -10.19
N ASN A 116 3.01 -43.64 -10.96
CA ASN A 116 4.46 -43.59 -10.92
C ASN A 116 4.83 -42.23 -10.34
N GLN A 117 4.84 -42.14 -9.01
CA GLN A 117 5.38 -41.01 -8.26
C GLN A 117 6.90 -40.96 -8.48
N SER A 118 7.30 -40.49 -9.66
CA SER A 118 8.67 -40.07 -9.91
C SER A 118 8.89 -38.75 -9.18
N ASN A 119 9.55 -38.84 -8.03
CA ASN A 119 10.16 -37.73 -7.30
C ASN A 119 11.05 -36.90 -8.22
N LEU A 120 10.48 -35.89 -8.86
CA LEU A 120 11.19 -34.81 -9.53
C LEU A 120 10.73 -33.51 -8.89
N SER A 121 11.12 -33.32 -7.63
CA SER A 121 11.35 -31.98 -7.14
C SER A 121 12.54 -31.45 -7.94
N PRO A 122 12.40 -30.42 -8.78
CA PRO A 122 13.58 -29.74 -9.28
C PRO A 122 14.30 -29.16 -8.06
N THR A 123 15.46 -29.73 -7.71
CA THR A 123 16.42 -29.09 -6.82
C THR A 123 16.89 -27.83 -7.53
N ILE A 124 16.18 -26.73 -7.33
CA ILE A 124 16.70 -25.41 -7.64
C ILE A 124 17.76 -25.16 -6.57
N ASP A 125 19.03 -25.13 -6.96
CA ASP A 125 20.13 -24.74 -6.09
C ASP A 125 19.86 -23.32 -5.58
N ALA A 126 19.28 -23.23 -4.38
CA ALA A 126 18.99 -21.98 -3.68
C ALA A 126 20.26 -21.29 -3.13
N GLN A 127 21.44 -21.71 -3.58
CA GLN A 127 22.71 -21.39 -2.93
C GLN A 127 23.34 -20.07 -3.40
N GLU A 128 22.75 -19.38 -4.38
CA GLU A 128 23.24 -18.07 -4.87
C GLU A 128 22.42 -16.86 -4.37
N LEU A 129 21.39 -17.07 -3.55
CA LEU A 129 20.52 -15.99 -3.03
C LEU A 129 20.87 -15.49 -1.62
N SER A 130 21.98 -15.92 -1.02
CA SER A 130 22.41 -15.46 0.30
C SER A 130 23.29 -14.21 0.25
N ALA A 131 22.88 -13.17 -0.46
CA ALA A 131 23.37 -11.83 -0.18
C ALA A 131 22.77 -11.38 1.17
N SER A 132 23.60 -10.91 2.10
CA SER A 132 23.17 -10.48 3.44
C SER A 132 22.04 -9.43 3.33
N ASP A 133 20.97 -9.59 4.12
CA ASP A 133 19.76 -8.75 4.05
C ASP A 133 20.01 -7.24 4.22
N GLU A 134 21.08 -6.87 4.90
CA GLU A 134 21.52 -5.48 5.04
C GLU A 134 22.03 -4.90 3.72
N GLY A 135 22.75 -5.72 2.93
CA GLY A 135 23.20 -5.37 1.59
C GLY A 135 22.05 -5.22 0.60
N MET A 136 20.94 -5.93 0.78
CA MET A 136 19.77 -5.80 -0.11
C MET A 136 18.95 -4.53 0.11
N ARG A 137 18.82 -4.05 1.37
CA ARG A 137 18.20 -2.74 1.61
C ARG A 137 19.06 -1.65 1.01
N ALA A 138 20.36 -1.68 1.28
CA ALA A 138 21.32 -0.76 0.66
C ALA A 138 21.24 -0.83 -0.88
N ALA A 139 21.23 -2.02 -1.47
CA ALA A 139 21.12 -2.20 -2.92
C ALA A 139 19.79 -1.72 -3.50
N ALA A 140 18.65 -1.91 -2.83
CA ALA A 140 17.37 -1.36 -3.28
C ALA A 140 17.39 0.18 -3.25
N PHE A 141 18.03 0.77 -2.23
CA PHE A 141 18.24 2.22 -2.14
C PHE A 141 19.26 2.73 -3.18
N ASP A 142 20.33 2.00 -3.45
CA ASP A 142 21.34 2.32 -4.46
C ASP A 142 20.79 2.12 -5.89
N LYS A 143 19.82 1.21 -6.06
CA LYS A 143 19.08 1.07 -7.31
C LYS A 143 18.13 2.23 -7.54
N MET A 144 17.39 2.66 -6.53
CA MET A 144 16.68 3.96 -6.59
C MET A 144 17.67 5.10 -6.83
N ALA A 145 18.83 5.05 -6.17
CA ALA A 145 20.12 5.71 -6.35
C ALA A 145 20.53 5.99 -7.81
N ALA A 146 20.36 4.96 -8.64
CA ALA A 146 20.80 4.90 -10.02
C ALA A 146 19.74 5.32 -11.04
N LEU A 147 18.45 5.44 -10.64
CA LEU A 147 17.49 6.11 -11.52
C LEU A 147 17.89 7.56 -11.71
N ASP A 148 17.79 8.04 -12.95
CA ASP A 148 17.92 9.44 -13.30
C ASP A 148 17.10 10.27 -12.31
N GLU A 149 17.72 11.32 -11.77
CA GLU A 149 17.14 12.17 -10.73
C GLU A 149 15.78 12.72 -11.17
N THR A 150 15.59 12.95 -12.47
CA THR A 150 14.32 13.38 -13.06
C THR A 150 13.22 12.34 -12.90
N ILE A 151 13.50 11.07 -13.18
CA ILE A 151 12.52 9.98 -13.08
C ILE A 151 12.22 9.69 -11.60
N ARG A 152 13.25 9.68 -10.75
CA ARG A 152 13.06 9.53 -9.30
C ARG A 152 12.19 10.65 -8.74
N ASN A 153 12.46 11.90 -9.10
CA ASN A 153 11.67 13.05 -8.66
C ASN A 153 10.23 12.97 -9.16
N LYS A 154 10.00 12.46 -10.37
CA LYS A 154 8.65 12.25 -10.90
C LYS A 154 7.89 11.12 -10.18
N ILE A 155 8.54 9.97 -9.95
CA ILE A 155 7.93 8.79 -9.30
C ILE A 155 7.67 9.04 -7.81
N THR A 156 8.62 9.65 -7.11
CA THR A 156 8.47 9.97 -5.67
C THR A 156 7.62 11.23 -5.42
N GLY A 157 6.97 11.76 -6.46
CA GLY A 157 6.03 12.88 -6.36
C GLY A 157 6.67 14.20 -5.98
N GLY A 158 7.99 14.36 -6.20
CA GLY A 158 8.73 15.55 -5.80
C GLY A 158 8.61 15.80 -4.30
N ALA A 159 8.62 14.72 -3.50
CA ALA A 159 8.78 14.82 -2.06
C ALA A 159 10.08 15.58 -1.80
N LYS A 160 9.96 16.92 -1.67
CA LYS A 160 11.04 17.79 -1.23
C LYS A 160 11.61 17.07 -0.03
N LYS A 161 12.86 16.64 -0.16
CA LYS A 161 13.70 16.28 0.96
C LYS A 161 13.55 17.47 1.91
N ASP A 162 12.72 17.30 2.94
CA ASP A 162 12.57 18.28 4.00
C ASP A 162 13.95 18.30 4.65
N THR A 163 14.79 19.17 4.09
CA THR A 163 16.12 19.49 4.58
C THR A 163 15.89 19.83 6.02
N GLY A 164 16.34 18.94 6.91
CA GLY A 164 16.02 18.97 8.33
C GLY A 164 16.01 20.40 8.82
N GLY A 165 14.82 20.86 9.24
CA GLY A 165 14.69 22.17 9.84
C GLY A 165 15.68 22.23 10.99
N ASN A 166 16.65 23.14 10.87
CA ASN A 166 17.61 23.47 11.91
C ASN A 166 16.83 24.11 13.07
N GLY A 167 16.15 23.27 13.85
CA GLY A 167 15.36 23.68 15.00
C GLY A 167 16.28 24.03 16.15
N ASN A 168 16.68 25.30 16.23
CA ASN A 168 17.19 25.91 17.46
C ASN A 168 16.05 26.00 18.49
N GLY A 169 15.63 24.85 19.03
CA GLY A 169 14.73 24.75 20.15
C GLY A 169 15.52 24.63 21.45
N ALA A 170 15.80 25.76 22.09
CA ALA A 170 16.36 25.81 23.43
C ALA A 170 15.35 25.22 24.44
N SER A 171 15.44 23.91 24.67
CA SER A 171 14.77 23.28 25.81
C SER A 171 15.77 22.38 26.53
N ALA A 172 16.11 22.79 27.74
CA ALA A 172 17.12 22.19 28.62
C ALA A 172 16.58 20.95 29.36
N LEU A 173 15.93 20.05 28.63
CA LEU A 173 15.52 18.75 29.16
C LEU A 173 16.14 17.66 28.27
N PRO A 174 16.95 16.74 28.84
CA PRO A 174 17.46 15.58 28.10
C PRO A 174 16.30 14.61 27.88
N GLY A 175 15.53 14.84 26.81
CA GLY A 175 14.63 13.85 26.26
C GLY A 175 15.44 12.84 25.46
N VAL A 176 15.56 11.61 25.97
CA VAL A 176 15.97 10.44 25.18
C VAL A 176 14.89 10.25 24.13
N GLY A 177 15.09 10.83 22.95
CA GLY A 177 14.28 10.58 21.79
C GLY A 177 14.70 9.26 21.18
N ASP A 178 14.16 8.15 21.67
CA ASP A 178 14.08 6.86 20.94
C ASP A 178 13.08 6.96 19.76
N GLY A 179 13.02 8.14 19.13
CA GLY A 179 12.38 8.33 17.84
C GLY A 179 13.31 7.74 16.80
N GLU A 180 13.32 6.42 16.70
CA GLU A 180 13.75 5.68 15.51
C GLU A 180 13.26 6.51 14.31
N GLY A 181 14.20 7.12 13.56
CA GLY A 181 13.95 8.12 12.52
C GLY A 181 13.19 7.52 11.35
N GLY A 182 11.94 7.15 11.61
CA GLY A 182 11.11 6.35 10.76
C GLY A 182 10.79 7.17 9.54
N PHE A 183 11.36 6.76 8.40
CA PHE A 183 10.97 7.21 7.08
C PHE A 183 9.44 7.40 7.07
N GLY A 184 9.00 8.65 6.99
CA GLY A 184 7.59 9.07 6.98
C GLY A 184 6.85 8.64 5.72
N GLY A 185 7.27 7.55 5.09
CA GLY A 185 6.61 6.94 3.94
C GLY A 185 5.26 6.36 4.31
N THR A 186 4.36 6.32 3.31
CA THR A 186 3.05 5.70 3.41
C THR A 186 3.19 4.23 3.80
N LYS A 187 2.11 3.62 4.31
CA LYS A 187 2.10 2.18 4.64
C LYS A 187 2.53 1.34 3.42
N THR A 188 2.14 1.76 2.22
CA THR A 188 2.53 1.21 0.92
C THR A 188 4.05 1.19 0.74
N SER A 189 4.72 2.34 0.88
CA SER A 189 6.17 2.44 0.68
C SER A 189 6.96 1.52 1.62
N ARG A 190 6.49 1.36 2.87
CA ARG A 190 7.14 0.47 3.83
C ARG A 190 7.02 -1.01 3.44
N ARG A 191 5.95 -1.41 2.74
CA ARG A 191 5.74 -2.79 2.27
C ARG A 191 6.66 -3.11 1.09
N ILE A 192 6.76 -2.19 0.12
CA ILE A 192 7.61 -2.35 -1.07
C ILE A 192 9.05 -2.70 -0.69
N ILE A 193 9.60 -2.01 0.32
CA ILE A 193 10.99 -2.21 0.75
C ILE A 193 11.22 -3.60 1.39
N ARG A 194 10.16 -4.27 1.87
CA ARG A 194 10.25 -5.58 2.55
C ARG A 194 9.98 -6.76 1.62
N TRP A 195 9.21 -6.52 0.56
CA TRP A 195 8.70 -7.61 -0.28
C TRP A 195 9.71 -7.97 -1.36
N LYS A 196 9.96 -9.28 -1.48
CA LYS A 196 10.77 -9.88 -2.54
C LYS A 196 9.85 -10.75 -3.37
N LEU A 197 9.71 -10.43 -4.65
CA LEU A 197 8.94 -11.24 -5.60
C LEU A 197 9.92 -12.14 -6.35
N VAL A 198 9.72 -13.45 -6.22
CA VAL A 198 10.51 -14.47 -6.91
C VAL A 198 9.63 -15.05 -8.02
N PHE A 199 10.04 -14.74 -9.24
CA PHE A 199 9.46 -15.28 -10.47
C PHE A 199 10.29 -16.48 -10.92
N ASN A 200 9.65 -17.52 -11.43
CA ASN A 200 10.33 -18.67 -12.02
C ASN A 200 10.23 -18.56 -13.53
N THR A 201 11.13 -17.79 -14.14
CA THR A 201 11.05 -17.42 -15.56
C THR A 201 12.06 -18.18 -16.39
N ARG A 202 11.60 -18.79 -17.48
CA ARG A 202 12.47 -19.42 -18.49
C ARG A 202 12.72 -18.54 -19.71
N SER A 203 11.88 -17.52 -19.90
CA SER A 203 11.94 -16.57 -21.01
C SER A 203 11.24 -15.26 -20.63
N GLY A 204 11.43 -14.22 -21.43
CA GLY A 204 10.73 -12.95 -21.26
C GLY A 204 9.21 -13.06 -21.38
N THR A 205 8.71 -13.93 -22.29
CA THR A 205 7.26 -14.17 -22.42
C THR A 205 6.64 -14.79 -21.17
N ASP A 206 7.37 -15.69 -20.51
CA ASP A 206 6.96 -16.30 -19.24
C ASP A 206 7.00 -15.26 -18.11
N TYR A 207 8.00 -14.37 -18.13
CA TYR A 207 8.04 -13.24 -17.19
C TYR A 207 6.83 -12.31 -17.37
N LEU A 208 6.53 -11.87 -18.60
CA LEU A 208 5.36 -11.04 -18.90
C LEU A 208 4.06 -11.73 -18.49
N ALA A 209 3.94 -13.03 -18.71
CA ALA A 209 2.78 -13.82 -18.30
C ALA A 209 2.60 -13.85 -16.78
N GLN A 210 3.69 -14.00 -16.02
CA GLN A 210 3.66 -13.97 -14.55
C GLN A 210 3.32 -12.57 -14.02
N LEU A 211 3.83 -11.50 -14.66
CA LEU A 211 3.47 -10.12 -14.32
C LEU A 211 2.00 -9.83 -14.66
N ALA A 212 1.51 -10.26 -15.82
CA ALA A 212 0.10 -10.15 -16.20
C ALA A 212 -0.82 -10.90 -15.23
N ALA A 213 -0.37 -12.05 -14.73
CA ALA A 213 -1.11 -12.82 -13.73
C ALA A 213 -1.24 -12.05 -12.41
N LEU A 214 -0.32 -11.14 -12.07
CA LEU A 214 -0.43 -10.21 -10.95
C LEU A 214 -1.28 -8.96 -11.26
N GLU A 215 -1.97 -8.92 -12.41
CA GLU A 215 -2.63 -7.72 -12.92
C GLU A 215 -1.67 -6.51 -13.00
N ALA A 216 -0.36 -6.76 -13.13
CA ALA A 216 0.64 -5.71 -13.13
C ALA A 216 0.73 -5.03 -14.50
N SER A 217 0.96 -3.72 -14.50
CA SER A 217 1.33 -2.97 -15.70
C SER A 217 2.84 -2.73 -15.74
N ILE A 218 3.41 -2.60 -16.93
CA ILE A 218 4.86 -2.38 -17.10
C ILE A 218 5.10 -1.05 -17.79
N ALA A 219 5.98 -0.21 -17.24
CA ALA A 219 6.53 0.93 -17.96
C ALA A 219 7.98 0.68 -18.36
N VAL A 220 8.28 0.97 -19.62
CA VAL A 220 9.61 0.80 -20.21
C VAL A 220 10.10 2.16 -20.72
N PRO A 221 11.32 2.58 -20.39
CA PRO A 221 11.88 3.82 -20.94
C PRO A 221 12.19 3.65 -22.44
N GLU A 222 11.92 4.70 -23.22
CA GLU A 222 12.13 4.72 -24.67
C GLU A 222 13.43 5.42 -25.05
N ALA A 223 14.18 4.82 -25.98
CA ALA A 223 15.31 5.47 -26.64
C ALA A 223 14.88 6.63 -27.56
N PRO A 224 15.77 7.58 -27.88
CA PRO A 224 17.18 7.67 -27.47
C PRO A 224 17.39 8.37 -26.11
N SER A 225 16.38 9.09 -25.62
CA SER A 225 16.51 9.98 -24.46
C SER A 225 16.24 9.29 -23.13
N TRP A 226 15.58 8.13 -23.11
CA TRP A 226 15.22 7.35 -21.91
C TRP A 226 14.39 8.11 -20.86
N ASP A 227 13.86 9.29 -21.23
CA ASP A 227 13.09 10.19 -20.38
C ASP A 227 11.58 10.01 -20.51
N ARG A 228 11.15 9.38 -21.61
CA ARG A 228 9.77 8.99 -21.90
C ARG A 228 9.56 7.54 -21.50
N LEU A 229 8.42 7.28 -20.89
CA LEU A 229 8.00 5.94 -20.50
C LEU A 229 6.84 5.49 -21.39
N ARG A 230 6.98 4.29 -21.96
CA ARG A 230 5.92 3.56 -22.63
C ARG A 230 5.27 2.60 -21.64
N MET A 231 3.98 2.77 -21.36
CA MET A 231 3.24 1.89 -20.47
C MET A 231 2.52 0.80 -21.26
N TYR A 232 2.60 -0.42 -20.75
CA TYR A 232 1.86 -1.59 -21.18
C TYR A 232 0.89 -1.97 -20.04
N PRO A 233 -0.39 -1.55 -20.11
CA PRO A 233 -1.38 -1.86 -19.09
C PRO A 233 -1.59 -3.36 -18.90
N ASN A 234 -1.44 -4.14 -19.99
CA ASN A 234 -1.41 -5.59 -19.96
C ASN A 234 -0.12 -6.07 -20.63
N PRO A 235 0.85 -6.63 -19.89
CA PRO A 235 2.13 -7.04 -20.45
C PRO A 235 2.04 -8.21 -21.44
N ASN A 236 0.93 -8.95 -21.46
CA ASN A 236 0.70 -9.98 -22.49
C ASN A 236 0.27 -9.41 -23.85
N ASP A 237 -0.11 -8.13 -23.92
CA ASP A 237 -0.50 -7.46 -25.16
C ASP A 237 0.58 -6.44 -25.57
N SER A 238 1.64 -6.95 -26.20
CA SER A 238 2.79 -6.13 -26.62
C SER A 238 2.43 -5.05 -27.65
N LYS A 239 1.25 -5.13 -28.28
CA LYS A 239 0.81 -4.16 -29.31
C LYS A 239 0.10 -2.96 -28.70
N ARG A 240 -0.45 -3.11 -27.50
CA ARG A 240 -1.22 -2.07 -26.83
C ARG A 240 -0.38 -1.38 -25.78
N TYR A 241 0.06 -0.18 -26.12
CA TYR A 241 0.78 0.69 -25.20
C TYR A 241 0.25 2.13 -25.25
N GLU A 242 0.53 2.87 -24.19
CA GLU A 242 0.18 4.27 -24.04
C GLU A 242 1.39 5.07 -23.54
N ALA A 243 1.40 6.37 -23.85
CA ALA A 243 2.36 7.29 -23.26
C ALA A 243 2.07 7.39 -21.76
N ALA A 244 3.06 7.09 -20.94
CA ALA A 244 2.89 6.96 -19.51
C ALA A 244 3.22 8.30 -18.82
N ASP A 245 2.29 8.83 -18.02
CA ASP A 245 2.58 9.93 -17.11
C ASP A 245 3.02 9.38 -15.75
N PRO A 246 4.30 9.55 -15.34
CA PRO A 246 4.79 9.05 -14.06
C PRO A 246 4.02 9.53 -12.83
N THR A 247 3.32 10.65 -12.93
CA THR A 247 2.54 11.21 -11.82
C THR A 247 1.24 10.46 -11.56
N THR A 248 0.77 9.65 -12.53
CA THR A 248 -0.46 8.86 -12.43
C THR A 248 -0.22 7.44 -11.93
N PHE A 249 1.04 7.05 -11.75
CA PHE A 249 1.39 5.68 -11.44
C PHE A 249 0.96 5.28 -10.02
N PRO A 250 0.55 4.01 -9.83
CA PRO A 250 0.36 3.46 -8.50
C PRO A 250 1.59 3.65 -7.62
N GLU A 251 1.39 3.88 -6.32
CA GLU A 251 2.48 4.03 -5.35
C GLU A 251 3.41 2.80 -5.35
N MET A 252 2.85 1.62 -5.61
CA MET A 252 3.56 0.35 -5.58
C MET A 252 4.16 -0.03 -6.94
N HIS A 253 5.47 0.04 -7.02
CA HIS A 253 6.24 -0.38 -8.18
C HIS A 253 7.51 -1.15 -7.79
N PHE A 254 7.97 -1.99 -8.71
CA PHE A 254 9.25 -2.69 -8.66
C PHE A 254 10.08 -2.28 -9.87
N ILE A 255 11.40 -2.30 -9.69
CA ILE A 255 12.36 -1.95 -10.74
C ILE A 255 13.23 -3.18 -10.96
N ASP A 256 13.27 -3.67 -12.20
CA ASP A 256 14.22 -4.71 -12.62
C ASP A 256 15.20 -4.11 -13.62
N ASP A 257 16.46 -4.15 -13.24
CA ASP A 257 17.64 -3.63 -13.94
C ASP A 257 18.59 -4.77 -14.36
N ARG A 258 18.22 -6.03 -14.13
CA ARG A 258 19.04 -7.18 -14.52
C ARG A 258 19.05 -7.30 -16.03
N ARG A 259 20.22 -7.10 -16.65
CA ARG A 259 20.39 -7.09 -18.11
C ARG A 259 19.76 -8.30 -18.82
N SER A 260 19.86 -9.51 -18.25
CA SER A 260 19.22 -10.71 -18.82
C SER A 260 17.70 -10.59 -18.83
N SER A 261 17.08 -10.31 -17.67
CA SER A 261 15.64 -10.09 -17.55
C SER A 261 15.14 -9.00 -18.47
N VAL A 262 15.84 -7.86 -18.50
CA VAL A 262 15.44 -6.68 -19.28
C VAL A 262 15.54 -6.95 -20.78
N SER A 263 16.59 -7.65 -21.23
CA SER A 263 16.75 -8.05 -22.63
C SER A 263 15.64 -9.01 -23.07
N GLU A 264 15.35 -10.02 -22.26
CA GLU A 264 14.31 -11.01 -22.55
C GLU A 264 12.91 -10.36 -22.59
N VAL A 265 12.62 -9.45 -21.65
CA VAL A 265 11.36 -8.69 -21.62
C VAL A 265 11.24 -7.76 -22.83
N ALA A 266 12.34 -7.08 -23.19
CA ALA A 266 12.36 -6.20 -24.36
C ALA A 266 12.10 -6.96 -25.66
N GLU A 267 12.71 -8.13 -25.82
CA GLU A 267 12.47 -9.02 -26.95
C GLU A 267 11.01 -9.49 -26.99
N ALA A 268 10.46 -9.93 -25.84
CA ALA A 268 9.07 -10.37 -25.75
C ALA A 268 8.06 -9.25 -26.05
N LEU A 269 8.41 -8.00 -25.74
CA LEU A 269 7.61 -6.81 -26.09
C LEU A 269 7.85 -6.31 -27.52
N ASN A 270 8.73 -6.95 -28.30
CA ASN A 270 9.15 -6.54 -29.64
C ASN A 270 9.72 -5.10 -29.68
N LEU A 271 10.54 -4.75 -28.70
CA LEU A 271 11.26 -3.48 -28.69
C LEU A 271 12.47 -3.54 -29.63
N ASN A 272 12.69 -2.46 -30.38
CA ASN A 272 13.87 -2.35 -31.25
C ASN A 272 15.18 -2.19 -30.48
N GLU A 273 15.10 -1.70 -29.24
CA GLU A 273 16.24 -1.42 -28.39
C GLU A 273 16.02 -2.01 -27.00
N THR A 274 17.11 -2.43 -26.34
CA THR A 274 17.07 -2.94 -24.97
C THR A 274 17.17 -1.78 -23.99
N PRO A 275 16.14 -1.51 -23.18
CA PRO A 275 16.17 -0.47 -22.17
C PRO A 275 17.16 -0.83 -21.05
N PRO A 276 17.61 0.16 -20.25
CA PRO A 276 18.47 -0.11 -19.10
C PRO A 276 17.73 -0.81 -17.95
N TYR A 277 16.42 -0.59 -17.82
CA TYR A 277 15.56 -1.18 -16.79
C TYR A 277 14.09 -1.10 -17.23
N PHE A 278 13.20 -1.76 -16.49
CA PHE A 278 11.76 -1.51 -16.59
C PHE A 278 11.14 -1.36 -15.19
N LEU A 279 9.95 -0.76 -15.15
CA LEU A 279 9.15 -0.65 -13.93
C LEU A 279 7.93 -1.55 -14.04
N ALA A 280 7.61 -2.30 -13.00
CA ALA A 280 6.37 -3.07 -12.88
C ALA A 280 5.51 -2.49 -11.77
N PHE A 281 4.28 -2.08 -12.09
CA PHE A 281 3.32 -1.50 -11.15
C PHE A 281 2.30 -2.55 -10.74
N ILE A 282 2.13 -2.73 -9.43
CA ILE A 282 1.16 -3.68 -8.89
C ILE A 282 -0.10 -2.91 -8.49
N PRO A 283 -1.30 -3.34 -8.93
CA PRO A 283 -2.52 -2.66 -8.54
C PRO A 283 -2.77 -2.83 -7.04
N LYS A 284 -3.42 -1.82 -6.44
CA LYS A 284 -3.74 -1.80 -5.00
C LYS A 284 -4.46 -3.06 -4.51
N LYS A 285 -5.34 -3.63 -5.35
CA LYS A 285 -6.03 -4.89 -5.07
C LYS A 285 -5.05 -6.04 -4.84
N MET A 286 -3.98 -6.14 -5.64
CA MET A 286 -2.94 -7.15 -5.46
C MET A 286 -1.97 -6.83 -4.33
N GLU A 287 -1.68 -5.56 -4.08
CA GLU A 287 -0.97 -5.18 -2.86
C GLU A 287 -1.72 -5.67 -1.60
N GLU A 288 -3.03 -5.43 -1.51
CA GLU A 288 -3.83 -5.83 -0.35
C GLU A 288 -3.84 -7.36 -0.16
N GLU A 289 -3.87 -8.13 -1.25
CA GLU A 289 -3.79 -9.59 -1.22
C GLU A 289 -2.41 -10.07 -0.75
N LEU A 290 -1.32 -9.48 -1.27
CA LEU A 290 0.04 -9.76 -0.80
C LEU A 290 0.19 -9.44 0.70
N ALA A 291 -0.35 -8.31 1.16
CA ALA A 291 -0.35 -7.92 2.56
C ALA A 291 -1.21 -8.85 3.44
N ARG A 292 -2.28 -9.43 2.89
CA ARG A 292 -3.09 -10.46 3.57
C ARG A 292 -2.29 -11.75 3.72
N LEU A 293 -1.62 -12.19 2.66
CA LEU A 293 -0.77 -13.38 2.67
C LEU A 293 0.44 -13.23 3.62
N GLU A 294 1.10 -12.06 3.62
CA GLU A 294 2.20 -11.74 4.54
C GLU A 294 1.78 -11.90 6.00
N ARG A 295 0.66 -11.28 6.39
CA ARG A 295 0.15 -11.35 7.78
C ARG A 295 -0.28 -12.77 8.14
N GLY A 296 -0.91 -13.48 7.20
CA GLY A 296 -1.41 -14.85 7.42
C GLY A 296 -0.32 -15.91 7.55
N PHE A 297 0.89 -15.67 7.04
CA PHE A 297 1.95 -16.69 7.02
C PHE A 297 2.46 -17.08 8.42
N ARG A 298 2.72 -16.10 9.30
CA ARG A 298 3.13 -16.34 10.71
C ARG A 298 2.30 -15.60 11.75
N ASN A 299 1.19 -14.97 11.36
CA ASN A 299 0.34 -14.16 12.25
C ASN A 299 1.11 -13.06 12.99
N ARG A 300 2.07 -12.43 12.30
CA ARG A 300 2.91 -11.34 12.83
C ARG A 300 2.36 -9.99 12.40
N LYS A 301 2.59 -8.97 13.22
CA LYS A 301 2.27 -7.59 12.86
C LYS A 301 3.23 -7.10 11.79
N GLU A 302 2.77 -6.17 10.93
CA GLU A 302 3.62 -5.60 9.87
C GLU A 302 4.89 -4.95 10.42
N GLU A 303 4.85 -4.42 11.66
CA GLU A 303 6.02 -3.80 12.28
C GLU A 303 7.12 -4.79 12.67
N GLU A 304 6.76 -6.06 12.91
CA GLU A 304 7.66 -7.13 13.36
C GLU A 304 8.37 -7.84 12.19
N ILE A 305 7.92 -7.59 10.95
CA ILE A 305 8.41 -8.26 9.76
C ILE A 305 9.54 -7.44 9.13
N ALA A 306 10.69 -8.08 8.90
CA ALA A 306 11.85 -7.49 8.24
C ALA A 306 11.74 -7.64 6.72
N SER A 307 11.45 -8.84 6.24
CA SER A 307 11.28 -9.14 4.81
C SER A 307 10.30 -10.30 4.60
N THR A 308 9.62 -10.30 3.46
CA THR A 308 8.72 -11.38 3.03
C THR A 308 9.02 -11.74 1.58
N THR A 309 9.24 -13.02 1.32
CA THR A 309 9.48 -13.54 -0.02
C THR A 309 8.23 -14.22 -0.55
N PHE A 310 7.72 -13.72 -1.66
CA PHE A 310 6.59 -14.29 -2.38
C PHE A 310 7.10 -15.01 -3.61
N GLN A 311 6.68 -16.25 -3.78
CA GLN A 311 6.85 -16.99 -5.02
C GLN A 311 5.59 -16.85 -5.86
N VAL A 312 5.76 -16.43 -7.10
CA VAL A 312 4.69 -16.27 -8.08
C VAL A 312 4.75 -17.46 -9.03
N LEU A 313 3.68 -18.24 -9.07
CA LEU A 313 3.53 -19.39 -9.95
C LEU A 313 2.31 -19.21 -10.83
N VAL A 314 2.36 -19.62 -12.10
CA VAL A 314 1.17 -19.68 -12.96
C VAL A 314 0.79 -21.15 -13.09
N VAL A 315 -0.36 -21.51 -12.54
CA VAL A 315 -0.89 -22.89 -12.59
C VAL A 315 -2.23 -22.84 -13.32
N ASN A 316 -2.34 -23.53 -14.45
CA ASN A 316 -3.54 -23.52 -15.30
C ASN A 316 -3.99 -22.11 -15.73
N GLY A 317 -3.01 -21.26 -16.07
CA GLY A 317 -3.27 -19.87 -16.49
C GLY A 317 -3.75 -18.94 -15.37
N LYS A 318 -3.75 -19.39 -14.11
CA LYS A 318 -4.10 -18.57 -12.95
C LYS A 318 -2.86 -18.30 -12.09
N PRO A 319 -2.68 -17.07 -11.59
CA PRO A 319 -1.66 -16.77 -10.59
C PRO A 319 -1.94 -17.58 -9.31
N GLN A 320 -0.90 -18.21 -8.80
CA GLN A 320 -0.83 -18.71 -7.44
C GLN A 320 0.35 -18.03 -6.76
N ILE A 321 0.04 -17.19 -5.79
CA ILE A 321 1.05 -16.49 -4.99
C ILE A 321 1.17 -17.21 -3.66
N ARG A 322 2.39 -17.57 -3.29
CA ARG A 322 2.68 -18.23 -2.02
C ARG A 322 3.81 -17.51 -1.29
N VAL A 323 3.68 -17.34 0.02
CA VAL A 323 4.79 -16.91 0.86
C VAL A 323 5.72 -18.11 1.07
N THR A 324 6.98 -17.99 0.67
CA THR A 324 8.00 -19.03 0.83
C THR A 324 8.87 -18.81 2.04
N ASP A 325 9.20 -17.55 2.31
CA ASP A 325 10.01 -17.16 3.46
C ASP A 325 9.52 -15.84 4.07
N GLN A 326 9.71 -15.71 5.38
CA GLN A 326 9.44 -14.48 6.13
C GLN A 326 10.45 -14.34 7.25
N GLN A 327 11.14 -13.21 7.26
CA GLN A 327 12.12 -12.87 8.28
C GLN A 327 11.55 -11.85 9.24
N LEU A 328 11.82 -12.05 10.53
CA LEU A 328 11.41 -11.13 11.58
C LEU A 328 12.55 -10.15 11.87
N LYS A 329 12.19 -8.94 12.28
CA LYS A 329 13.17 -8.02 12.86
C LYS A 329 13.73 -8.65 14.15
N ARG A 330 15.05 -8.59 14.30
CA ARG A 330 15.73 -9.02 15.53
C ARG A 330 15.69 -7.92 16.57
#